data_AF-A0A174TUJ5-F1
#
_entry.id   AF-A0A174TUJ5-F1
#
_cell.length_a   1.000
_cell.length_b   1.000
_cell.length_c   1.000
_cell.angle_alpha   90.00
_cell.angle_beta   90.00
_cell.angle_gamma   90.00
#
_symmetry.space_group_name_H-M   'P 1'
#
loop_
_entity.id
_entity.type
_entity.pdbx_description
1 polymer ?
#
loop_
_entity_poly.entity_id
_entity_poly.type
_entity_poly.pdbx_seq_one_letter_code
_entity_poly.pdbx_strand_id
1 'polypeptide(L)'
;MALDALQEQYNILICKSAGNCQNFAMHLPKGRIHEGADSVLSLVVGSMAHKKGQFDCADIDNPSPFTRVGPGPEFIIKPEVAHYGGNAGTDNHGKPVISGVKSFSTNGTTIENAGTSFSTPRVASLATGLFQELDEKFDPLLIKGLIIHSATYPHNLHIPETERANQIGFGIPQNIHNILYNDPYEATLILRDTLAKGEYIDIMDFPMPKSLIQNGFYTGQIIATLVYEPILDPSQGIEYCQSNIDLKFGTYDSKMERDTQRRGILNPVGRQGSQNLFRESLYSKRLMRDNSSDFALRERLLIQYGDKYYPVKKYAVDLSELSDANKQHYITDGKKWYLTLRGLFREHTEQQASLERSIPKQDLCLIITVRDPNRIAPIYNDVTQGLDNYHFWHSNIKLTNDVTVNV
;
A
#
# COMPACT_ATOMS: atom_id res chain seq x y z
N MET A 1 -8.43 -13.08 14.25
CA MET A 1 -9.38 -14.20 14.17
C MET A 1 -10.82 -13.73 13.99
N ALA A 2 -11.57 -13.28 15.01
CA ALA A 2 -13.00 -12.94 14.83
C ALA A 2 -13.26 -11.85 13.78
N LEU A 3 -12.48 -10.77 13.77
CA LEU A 3 -12.61 -9.71 12.77
C LEU A 3 -12.21 -10.15 11.36
N ASP A 4 -11.31 -11.12 11.23
CA ASP A 4 -10.92 -11.66 9.92
C ASP A 4 -12.05 -12.53 9.38
N ALA A 5 -12.58 -13.46 10.19
CA ALA A 5 -13.70 -14.33 9.82
C ALA A 5 -14.95 -13.54 9.42
N LEU A 6 -15.24 -12.42 10.09
CA LEU A 6 -16.35 -11.53 9.69
C LEU A 6 -16.14 -10.91 8.31
N GLN A 7 -14.90 -10.54 7.95
CA GLN A 7 -14.60 -9.95 6.65
C GLN A 7 -14.68 -11.01 5.54
N GLU A 8 -14.13 -12.20 5.78
CA GLU A 8 -14.22 -13.36 4.87
C GLU A 8 -15.68 -13.76 4.60
N GLN A 9 -16.53 -13.70 5.62
CA GLN A 9 -17.92 -14.12 5.51
C GLN A 9 -18.86 -13.08 4.87
N TYR A 10 -18.67 -11.79 5.16
CA TYR A 10 -19.70 -10.77 4.89
C TYR A 10 -19.34 -9.74 3.82
N ASN A 11 -18.22 -9.87 3.10
CA ASN A 11 -17.74 -8.89 2.11
C ASN A 11 -17.80 -7.44 2.66
N ILE A 12 -17.15 -7.22 3.80
CA ILE A 12 -17.10 -5.93 4.50
C ILE A 12 -15.65 -5.48 4.67
N LEU A 13 -15.45 -4.17 4.84
CA LEU A 13 -14.15 -3.60 5.24
C LEU A 13 -14.25 -3.09 6.68
N ILE A 14 -13.44 -3.64 7.59
CA ILE A 14 -13.39 -3.19 8.99
C ILE A 14 -12.24 -2.19 9.16
N CYS A 15 -12.57 -0.95 9.52
CA CYS A 15 -11.59 0.05 9.97
C CYS A 15 -11.42 -0.05 11.50
N LYS A 16 -10.21 -0.40 11.97
CA LYS A 16 -9.93 -0.68 13.38
C LYS A 16 -8.91 0.30 13.95
N SER A 17 -9.17 0.84 15.14
CA SER A 17 -8.17 1.65 15.84
C SER A 17 -6.97 0.83 16.31
N ALA A 18 -5.76 1.36 16.12
CA ALA A 18 -4.53 0.76 16.66
C ALA A 18 -4.53 0.66 18.20
N GLY A 19 -5.34 1.51 18.85
CA GLY A 19 -5.47 1.60 20.30
C GLY A 19 -4.68 2.75 20.90
N ASN A 20 -4.93 3.01 22.18
CA ASN A 20 -4.27 4.08 22.93
C ASN A 20 -3.48 3.48 24.11
N CYS A 21 -2.37 4.10 24.48
CA CYS A 21 -1.62 3.82 25.70
C CYS A 21 -1.26 5.13 26.42
N GLN A 22 -0.97 5.04 27.72
CA GLN A 22 -0.57 6.19 28.54
C GLN A 22 0.95 6.24 28.79
N ASN A 23 1.72 5.44 28.06
CA ASN A 23 3.17 5.28 28.26
C ASN A 23 3.95 6.59 28.19
N PHE A 24 3.48 7.55 27.38
CA PHE A 24 4.07 8.88 27.27
C PHE A 24 4.09 9.64 28.60
N ALA A 25 3.12 9.41 29.49
CA ALA A 25 3.06 10.06 30.80
C ALA A 25 4.21 9.62 31.73
N MET A 26 4.81 8.47 31.45
CA MET A 26 5.94 7.90 32.19
C MET A 26 7.23 7.87 31.35
N HIS A 27 7.26 8.56 30.20
CA HIS A 27 8.38 8.53 29.24
C HIS A 27 8.77 7.11 28.77
N LEU A 28 7.81 6.19 28.71
CA LEU A 28 8.01 4.83 28.23
C LEU A 28 7.76 4.74 26.71
N PRO A 29 8.39 3.76 26.01
CA PRO A 29 8.08 3.49 24.61
C PRO A 29 6.59 3.24 24.37
N LYS A 30 6.09 3.56 23.18
CA LYS A 30 4.69 3.31 22.81
C LYS A 30 4.32 1.83 22.96
N GLY A 31 3.09 1.58 23.41
CA GLY A 31 2.58 0.21 23.54
C GLY A 31 2.34 -0.44 22.17
N ARG A 32 2.36 -1.78 22.14
CA ARG A 32 1.99 -2.55 20.94
C ARG A 32 0.49 -2.45 20.65
N ILE A 33 0.12 -2.55 19.37
CA ILE A 33 -1.27 -2.55 18.90
C ILE A 33 -2.23 -3.32 19.83
N HIS A 34 -3.43 -2.77 20.01
CA HIS A 34 -4.45 -3.35 20.89
C HIS A 34 -5.05 -4.63 20.30
N GLU A 35 -5.65 -5.47 21.14
CA GLU A 35 -6.46 -6.60 20.69
C GLU A 35 -7.50 -6.16 19.62
N GLY A 36 -7.59 -6.98 18.56
CA GLY A 36 -8.37 -6.74 17.36
C GLY A 36 -7.61 -5.94 16.29
N ALA A 37 -6.64 -5.11 16.66
CA ALA A 37 -5.79 -4.42 15.68
C ALA A 37 -4.68 -5.32 15.10
N ASP A 38 -4.56 -6.53 15.63
CA ASP A 38 -3.78 -7.65 15.10
C ASP A 38 -4.49 -8.42 13.97
N SER A 39 -5.75 -8.08 13.65
CA SER A 39 -6.47 -8.61 12.48
C SER A 39 -5.69 -8.39 11.19
N VAL A 40 -5.53 -9.45 10.41
CA VAL A 40 -4.78 -9.48 9.15
C VAL A 40 -5.54 -8.73 8.05
N LEU A 41 -6.88 -8.84 8.02
CA LEU A 41 -7.72 -8.26 6.97
C LEU A 41 -8.14 -6.82 7.26
N SER A 42 -8.35 -6.45 8.52
CA SER A 42 -8.82 -5.10 8.89
C SER A 42 -7.86 -3.99 8.46
N LEU A 43 -8.39 -2.82 8.11
CA LEU A 43 -7.60 -1.61 7.89
C LEU A 43 -7.35 -0.92 9.24
N VAL A 44 -6.14 -1.04 9.79
CA VAL A 44 -5.81 -0.54 11.13
C VAL A 44 -5.27 0.88 11.05
N VAL A 45 -5.80 1.75 11.90
CA VAL A 45 -5.58 3.20 11.85
C VAL A 45 -4.86 3.70 13.10
N GLY A 46 -3.65 4.25 12.90
CA GLY A 46 -2.89 4.99 13.91
C GLY A 46 -3.36 6.43 14.07
N SER A 47 -2.77 7.17 15.02
CA SER A 47 -3.09 8.58 15.25
C SER A 47 -1.88 9.49 15.03
N MET A 48 -2.13 10.62 14.37
CA MET A 48 -1.19 11.73 14.16
C MET A 48 -1.62 12.99 14.93
N ALA A 49 -0.63 13.78 15.35
CA ALA A 49 -0.83 15.07 15.97
C ALA A 49 -1.14 16.13 14.90
N HIS A 50 -2.28 16.80 15.04
CA HIS A 50 -2.71 17.88 14.14
C HIS A 50 -2.38 19.28 14.69
N LYS A 51 -2.09 19.36 15.99
CA LYS A 51 -1.73 20.59 16.70
C LYS A 51 -0.78 20.24 17.84
N LYS A 52 -0.02 21.24 18.30
CA LYS A 52 0.88 21.14 19.46
C LYS A 52 0.56 22.24 20.46
N GLY A 53 0.02 21.84 21.61
CA GLY A 53 -0.12 22.68 22.80
C GLY A 53 1.19 22.75 23.59
N GLN A 54 1.22 23.61 24.61
CA GLN A 54 2.42 23.90 25.41
C GLN A 54 3.10 22.64 26.00
N PHE A 55 2.31 21.65 26.39
CA PHE A 55 2.77 20.46 27.11
C PHE A 55 2.70 19.18 26.26
N ASP A 56 2.32 19.27 24.98
CA ASP A 56 2.20 18.09 24.12
C ASP A 56 3.57 17.53 23.73
N CYS A 57 3.68 16.20 23.66
CA CYS A 57 4.94 15.53 23.36
C CYS A 57 5.28 15.53 21.86
N ALA A 58 4.29 15.35 20.99
CA ALA A 58 4.54 15.22 19.55
C ALA A 58 4.50 16.59 18.85
N ASP A 59 5.34 16.77 17.84
CA ASP A 59 5.18 17.86 16.88
C ASP A 59 3.98 17.62 15.95
N ILE A 60 3.53 18.68 15.27
CA ILE A 60 2.53 18.56 14.22
C ILE A 60 3.04 17.57 13.16
N ASP A 61 2.13 16.78 12.61
CA ASP A 61 2.41 15.72 11.63
C ASP A 61 3.33 14.59 12.12
N ASN A 62 3.45 14.43 13.43
CA ASN A 62 4.12 13.29 14.05
C ASN A 62 3.11 12.38 14.76
N PRO A 63 3.38 11.08 14.90
CA PRO A 63 2.43 10.16 15.51
C PRO A 63 2.18 10.50 16.97
N SER A 64 0.91 10.59 17.31
CA SER A 64 0.44 10.97 18.64
C SER A 64 1.09 10.11 19.72
N PRO A 65 1.43 10.67 20.88
CA PRO A 65 2.19 9.96 21.91
C PRO A 65 1.40 8.79 22.53
N PHE A 66 0.06 8.83 22.46
CA PHE A 66 -0.80 7.73 22.90
C PHE A 66 -0.98 6.63 21.85
N THR A 67 -0.66 6.85 20.56
CA THR A 67 -0.93 5.85 19.53
C THR A 67 -0.09 4.60 19.77
N ARG A 68 -0.70 3.44 19.61
CA ARG A 68 0.03 2.18 19.66
C ARG A 68 0.66 1.85 18.31
N VAL A 69 1.71 1.05 18.34
CA VAL A 69 2.59 0.77 17.19
C VAL A 69 2.69 -0.73 16.93
N GLY A 70 3.07 -1.08 15.71
CA GLY A 70 3.26 -2.46 15.28
C GLY A 70 4.56 -3.10 15.76
N PRO A 71 4.95 -4.21 15.09
CA PRO A 71 4.24 -4.84 13.98
C PRO A 71 3.02 -5.67 14.47
N GLY A 72 2.20 -6.12 13.52
CA GLY A 72 1.17 -7.13 13.72
C GLY A 72 1.74 -8.57 13.78
N PRO A 73 0.87 -9.59 13.75
CA PRO A 73 1.28 -11.00 13.64
C PRO A 73 2.21 -11.23 12.44
N GLU A 74 3.15 -12.16 12.54
CA GLU A 74 4.13 -12.47 11.47
C GLU A 74 4.92 -11.25 10.94
N PHE A 75 5.04 -10.20 11.76
CA PHE A 75 5.67 -8.93 11.39
C PHE A 75 4.94 -8.15 10.29
N ILE A 76 3.64 -8.39 10.06
CA ILE A 76 2.85 -7.58 9.13
C ILE A 76 2.81 -6.11 9.58
N ILE A 77 2.74 -5.20 8.61
CA ILE A 77 2.72 -3.76 8.90
C ILE A 77 1.38 -3.41 9.56
N LYS A 78 1.46 -2.91 10.79
CA LYS A 78 0.33 -2.36 11.56
C LYS A 78 0.80 -1.14 12.35
N PRO A 79 0.00 -0.08 12.50
CA PRO A 79 -1.19 0.19 11.69
C PRO A 79 -0.84 0.25 10.19
N GLU A 80 -1.79 0.04 9.28
CA GLU A 80 -1.51 0.22 7.84
C GLU A 80 -1.54 1.69 7.44
N VAL A 81 -2.37 2.51 8.07
CA VAL A 81 -2.43 3.95 7.80
C VAL A 81 -2.56 4.72 9.12
N ALA A 82 -2.33 6.02 9.08
CA ALA A 82 -2.59 6.90 10.19
C ALA A 82 -3.45 8.09 9.75
N HIS A 83 -4.13 8.71 10.70
CA HIS A 83 -4.82 9.98 10.46
C HIS A 83 -4.80 10.83 11.73
N TYR A 84 -5.10 12.11 11.61
CA TYR A 84 -5.19 13.03 12.74
C TYR A 84 -6.23 12.61 13.79
N GLY A 85 -5.76 12.30 15.00
CA GLY A 85 -6.58 11.90 16.15
C GLY A 85 -6.32 12.69 17.42
N GLY A 86 -5.42 13.68 17.39
CA GLY A 86 -5.09 14.53 18.54
C GLY A 86 -3.65 14.41 18.99
N ASN A 87 -3.31 15.16 20.01
CA ASN A 87 -2.00 15.14 20.66
C ASN A 87 -2.18 15.07 22.17
N ALA A 88 -1.13 14.69 22.88
CA ALA A 88 -1.16 14.62 24.33
C ALA A 88 0.23 14.86 24.91
N GLY A 89 0.29 15.11 26.21
CA GLY A 89 1.53 15.13 26.95
C GLY A 89 1.26 15.28 28.44
N THR A 90 2.22 15.83 29.17
CA THR A 90 2.17 15.89 30.63
C THR A 90 2.44 17.32 31.07
N ASP A 91 1.57 17.88 31.91
CA ASP A 91 1.80 19.20 32.49
C ASP A 91 2.90 19.17 33.57
N ASN A 92 3.24 20.35 34.10
CA ASN A 92 4.27 20.50 35.13
C ASN A 92 3.97 19.76 36.45
N HIS A 93 2.73 19.28 36.64
CA HIS A 93 2.30 18.54 37.82
C HIS A 93 2.24 17.02 37.58
N GLY A 94 2.69 16.55 36.42
CA GLY A 94 2.63 15.13 36.07
C GLY A 94 1.25 14.67 35.59
N LYS A 95 0.32 15.59 35.33
CA LYS A 95 -1.04 15.23 34.88
C LYS A 95 -1.08 15.13 33.35
N PRO A 96 -1.70 14.08 32.79
CA PRO A 96 -1.93 14.00 31.35
C PRO A 96 -2.79 15.16 30.87
N VAL A 97 -2.35 15.81 29.80
CA VAL A 97 -3.11 16.82 29.07
C VAL A 97 -3.27 16.40 27.62
N ILE A 98 -4.32 16.91 26.98
CA ILE A 98 -4.65 16.60 25.60
C ILE A 98 -4.88 17.85 24.79
N SER A 99 -4.40 17.80 23.55
CA SER A 99 -4.80 18.69 22.47
C SER A 99 -5.68 17.89 21.52
N GLY A 100 -6.98 17.90 21.81
CA GLY A 100 -7.96 17.08 21.13
C GLY A 100 -8.42 17.61 19.79
N VAL A 101 -9.08 16.75 19.02
CA VAL A 101 -9.95 17.15 17.92
C VAL A 101 -11.31 17.57 18.48
N LYS A 102 -11.93 18.55 17.84
CA LYS A 102 -13.29 18.99 18.18
C LYS A 102 -14.30 17.90 17.80
N SER A 103 -15.22 17.63 18.72
CA SER A 103 -16.30 16.65 18.58
C SER A 103 -17.51 17.08 19.41
N PHE A 104 -18.62 16.37 19.31
CA PHE A 104 -19.82 16.65 20.09
C PHE A 104 -19.91 15.72 21.30
N SER A 105 -20.25 16.27 22.46
CA SER A 105 -20.64 15.50 23.63
C SER A 105 -22.02 14.86 23.42
N THR A 106 -22.41 13.95 24.31
CA THR A 106 -23.77 13.37 24.33
C THR A 106 -24.88 14.41 24.52
N ASN A 107 -24.54 15.60 24.99
CA ASN A 107 -25.47 16.70 25.22
C ASN A 107 -25.45 17.74 24.08
N GLY A 108 -24.77 17.44 22.96
CA GLY A 108 -24.70 18.31 21.78
C GLY A 108 -23.73 19.48 21.90
N THR A 109 -22.97 19.59 23.00
CA THR A 109 -21.96 20.64 23.17
C THR A 109 -20.66 20.26 22.49
N THR A 110 -19.94 21.25 21.95
CA THR A 110 -18.60 21.03 21.40
C THR A 110 -17.60 20.77 22.51
N ILE A 111 -16.90 19.64 22.43
CA ILE A 111 -15.81 19.24 23.31
C ILE A 111 -14.57 18.89 22.50
N GLU A 112 -13.42 18.84 23.15
CA GLU A 112 -12.19 18.32 22.54
C GLU A 112 -11.76 17.03 23.23
N ASN A 113 -11.36 16.04 22.43
CA ASN A 113 -10.78 14.81 22.94
C ASN A 113 -9.77 14.22 21.95
N ALA A 114 -8.91 13.31 22.41
CA ALA A 114 -7.82 12.75 21.62
C ALA A 114 -7.81 11.23 21.69
N GLY A 115 -7.42 10.58 20.59
CA GLY A 115 -7.33 9.13 20.52
C GLY A 115 -7.35 8.60 19.10
N THR A 116 -6.88 7.37 18.93
CA THR A 116 -7.06 6.60 17.68
C THR A 116 -8.55 6.40 17.34
N SER A 117 -9.45 6.50 18.33
CA SER A 117 -10.90 6.53 18.14
C SER A 117 -11.39 7.77 17.37
N PHE A 118 -10.56 8.79 17.20
CA PHE A 118 -10.86 9.98 16.39
C PHE A 118 -10.17 9.98 15.02
N SER A 119 -9.07 9.24 14.86
CA SER A 119 -8.43 9.05 13.55
C SER A 119 -9.12 7.96 12.72
N THR A 120 -9.51 6.85 13.35
CA THR A 120 -10.20 5.72 12.70
C THR A 120 -11.48 6.11 11.93
N PRO A 121 -12.44 6.88 12.50
CA PRO A 121 -13.65 7.24 11.79
C PRO A 121 -13.39 8.12 10.56
N ARG A 122 -12.27 8.85 10.49
CA ARG A 122 -11.89 9.63 9.30
C ARG A 122 -11.53 8.71 8.13
N VAL A 123 -10.79 7.63 8.41
CA VAL A 123 -10.48 6.62 7.40
C VAL A 123 -11.73 5.81 7.02
N ALA A 124 -12.61 5.49 7.96
CA ALA A 124 -13.88 4.85 7.66
C ALA A 124 -14.79 5.74 6.77
N SER A 125 -14.83 7.05 7.05
CA SER A 125 -15.51 8.03 6.22
C SER A 125 -14.87 8.13 4.82
N LEU A 126 -13.55 8.08 4.72
CA LEU A 126 -12.84 8.05 3.45
C LEU A 126 -13.21 6.80 2.63
N ALA A 127 -13.20 5.62 3.26
CA ALA A 127 -13.60 4.37 2.62
C ALA A 127 -15.05 4.42 2.10
N THR A 128 -15.96 5.00 2.89
CA THR A 128 -17.37 5.17 2.52
C THR A 128 -17.50 6.15 1.35
N GLY A 129 -16.81 7.29 1.40
CA GLY A 129 -16.86 8.28 0.32
C GLY A 129 -16.27 7.75 -0.98
N LEU A 130 -15.16 6.99 -0.93
CA LEU A 130 -14.64 6.30 -2.11
C LEU A 130 -15.67 5.34 -2.69
N PHE A 131 -16.33 4.53 -1.86
CA PHE A 131 -17.37 3.64 -2.34
C PHE A 131 -18.56 4.39 -2.98
N GLN A 132 -18.94 5.55 -2.44
CA GLN A 132 -20.04 6.36 -3.00
C GLN A 132 -19.68 6.98 -4.36
N GLU A 133 -18.43 7.39 -4.54
CA GLU A 133 -17.94 7.93 -5.81
C GLU A 133 -17.72 6.84 -6.86
N LEU A 134 -17.41 5.60 -6.45
CA LEU A 134 -17.26 4.46 -7.35
C LEU A 134 -18.65 3.94 -7.75
N ASP A 135 -19.01 4.05 -9.04
CA ASP A 135 -20.21 3.44 -9.61
C ASP A 135 -19.99 1.94 -9.89
N GLU A 136 -19.59 1.22 -8.83
CA GLU A 136 -19.24 -0.19 -8.85
C GLU A 136 -19.79 -0.92 -7.61
N LYS A 137 -19.79 -2.26 -7.65
CA LYS A 137 -20.15 -3.04 -6.46
C LYS A 137 -19.11 -2.81 -5.37
N PHE A 138 -19.54 -2.88 -4.12
CA PHE A 138 -18.64 -2.77 -2.99
C PHE A 138 -17.52 -3.82 -3.06
N ASP A 139 -16.30 -3.34 -3.17
CA ASP A 139 -15.08 -4.14 -3.24
C ASP A 139 -14.11 -3.69 -2.15
N PRO A 140 -13.98 -4.46 -1.05
CA PRO A 140 -13.14 -4.08 0.08
C PRO A 140 -11.64 -4.07 -0.28
N LEU A 141 -11.19 -4.91 -1.23
CA LEU A 141 -9.79 -4.96 -1.66
C LEU A 141 -9.43 -3.72 -2.49
N LEU A 142 -10.33 -3.29 -3.39
CA LEU A 142 -10.17 -2.06 -4.16
C LEU A 142 -10.13 -0.83 -3.25
N ILE A 143 -11.11 -0.68 -2.36
CA ILE A 143 -11.20 0.48 -1.45
C ILE A 143 -9.98 0.52 -0.52
N LYS A 144 -9.62 -0.62 0.10
CA LYS A 144 -8.41 -0.71 0.94
C LYS A 144 -7.15 -0.40 0.12
N GLY A 145 -7.07 -0.91 -1.10
CA GLY A 145 -5.98 -0.65 -2.05
C GLY A 145 -5.82 0.84 -2.33
N LEU A 146 -6.89 1.54 -2.73
CA LEU A 146 -6.89 2.97 -3.04
C LEU A 146 -6.46 3.84 -1.84
N ILE A 147 -6.96 3.53 -0.65
CA ILE A 147 -6.59 4.24 0.59
C ILE A 147 -5.09 4.07 0.87
N ILE A 148 -4.57 2.85 0.79
CA ILE A 148 -3.17 2.56 1.08
C ILE A 148 -2.25 3.10 -0.02
N HIS A 149 -2.68 2.99 -1.28
CA HIS A 149 -1.93 3.47 -2.43
C HIS A 149 -1.69 4.99 -2.35
N SER A 150 -2.72 5.75 -1.96
CA SER A 150 -2.61 7.20 -1.79
C SER A 150 -1.91 7.64 -0.50
N ALA A 151 -1.69 6.75 0.46
CA ALA A 151 -1.07 7.11 1.72
C ALA A 151 0.38 7.59 1.54
N THR A 152 0.70 8.76 2.10
CA THR A 152 2.04 9.35 2.04
C THR A 152 2.51 9.78 3.43
N TYR A 153 3.81 9.82 3.65
CA TYR A 153 4.38 10.40 4.85
C TYR A 153 4.30 11.93 4.79
N PRO A 154 3.99 12.61 5.90
CA PRO A 154 3.97 14.06 5.92
C PRO A 154 5.40 14.62 5.93
N HIS A 155 5.57 15.84 5.42
CA HIS A 155 6.88 16.48 5.28
C HIS A 155 7.58 16.71 6.64
N ASN A 156 6.82 17.03 7.68
CA ASN A 156 7.34 17.32 9.02
C ASN A 156 7.51 16.05 9.88
N LEU A 157 7.56 14.87 9.26
CA LEU A 157 7.70 13.60 9.99
C LEU A 157 9.12 13.44 10.54
N HIS A 158 9.24 13.44 11.86
CA HIS A 158 10.49 13.26 12.60
C HIS A 158 10.61 11.81 13.12
N ILE A 159 10.62 10.84 12.19
CA ILE A 159 10.83 9.42 12.50
C ILE A 159 11.90 8.85 11.57
N PRO A 160 12.87 8.08 12.09
CA PRO A 160 13.80 7.31 11.26
C PRO A 160 13.06 6.46 10.23
N GLU A 161 13.55 6.43 8.98
CA GLU A 161 12.89 5.68 7.88
C GLU A 161 12.57 4.23 8.25
N THR A 162 13.47 3.57 9.00
CA THR A 162 13.33 2.18 9.47
C THR A 162 12.20 1.95 10.46
N GLU A 163 11.69 3.01 11.10
CA GLU A 163 10.61 2.94 12.10
C GLU A 163 9.25 3.41 11.56
N ARG A 164 9.23 4.12 10.42
CA ARG A 164 8.01 4.72 9.86
C ARG A 164 6.88 3.71 9.71
N ALA A 165 7.17 2.56 9.10
CA ALA A 165 6.19 1.52 8.85
C ALA A 165 5.56 0.98 10.15
N ASN A 166 6.34 0.81 11.23
CA ASN A 166 5.81 0.34 12.52
C ASN A 166 5.01 1.41 13.26
N GLN A 167 5.34 2.70 13.06
CA GLN A 167 4.71 3.81 13.77
C GLN A 167 3.40 4.26 13.10
N ILE A 168 3.39 4.35 11.77
CA ILE A 168 2.30 4.99 11.00
C ILE A 168 1.94 4.23 9.70
N GLY A 169 2.47 3.02 9.50
CA GLY A 169 2.18 2.23 8.32
C GLY A 169 2.69 2.87 7.05
N PHE A 170 1.81 2.93 6.04
CA PHE A 170 2.07 3.55 4.75
C PHE A 170 1.85 5.08 4.75
N GLY A 171 1.48 5.67 5.90
CA GLY A 171 1.32 7.12 6.06
C GLY A 171 -0.13 7.57 6.17
N ILE A 172 -0.40 8.81 5.77
CA ILE A 172 -1.72 9.45 5.82
C ILE A 172 -2.33 9.40 4.41
N PRO A 173 -3.54 8.80 4.23
CA PRO A 173 -4.21 8.74 2.94
C PRO A 173 -4.62 10.13 2.46
N GLN A 174 -4.69 10.30 1.13
CA GLN A 174 -5.14 11.55 0.54
C GLN A 174 -6.68 11.68 0.59
N ASN A 175 -7.20 12.81 0.14
CA ASN A 175 -8.63 13.00 -0.01
C ASN A 175 -9.17 12.23 -1.23
N ILE A 176 -10.49 12.06 -1.30
CA ILE A 176 -11.18 11.32 -2.37
C ILE A 176 -10.80 11.81 -3.76
N HIS A 177 -10.78 13.13 -3.97
CA HIS A 177 -10.46 13.72 -5.27
C HIS A 177 -9.07 13.30 -5.75
N ASN A 178 -8.03 13.46 -4.93
CA ASN A 178 -6.68 13.09 -5.32
C ASN A 178 -6.48 11.56 -5.41
N ILE A 179 -7.36 10.75 -4.83
CA ILE A 179 -7.32 9.29 -4.96
C ILE A 179 -7.88 8.85 -6.32
N LEU A 180 -8.96 9.49 -6.79
CA LEU A 180 -9.71 9.03 -7.96
C LEU A 180 -9.30 9.72 -9.26
N TYR A 181 -8.76 10.94 -9.18
CA TYR A 181 -8.38 11.72 -10.36
C TYR A 181 -6.85 11.78 -10.50
N ASN A 182 -6.36 11.41 -11.69
CA ASN A 182 -4.94 11.47 -12.04
C ASN A 182 -4.60 12.79 -12.72
N ASP A 183 -3.33 13.17 -12.64
CA ASP A 183 -2.73 14.23 -13.45
C ASP A 183 -2.29 13.69 -14.85
N PRO A 184 -2.29 14.49 -15.94
CA PRO A 184 -1.82 14.05 -17.26
C PRO A 184 -0.40 13.45 -17.29
N TYR A 185 0.45 13.79 -16.33
CA TYR A 185 1.84 13.32 -16.21
C TYR A 185 1.99 12.06 -15.35
N GLU A 186 0.89 11.42 -14.99
CA GLU A 186 0.89 10.10 -14.37
C GLU A 186 -0.24 9.20 -14.93
N ALA A 187 -0.10 7.90 -14.69
CA ALA A 187 -1.13 6.92 -15.03
C ALA A 187 -1.22 5.89 -13.91
N THR A 188 -2.44 5.71 -13.39
CA THR A 188 -2.76 4.69 -12.38
C THR A 188 -3.54 3.55 -13.03
N LEU A 189 -2.99 2.34 -12.93
CA LEU A 189 -3.58 1.10 -13.43
C LEU A 189 -4.07 0.26 -12.27
N ILE A 190 -5.29 -0.26 -12.37
CA ILE A 190 -5.89 -1.15 -11.37
C ILE A 190 -6.15 -2.51 -12.01
N LEU A 191 -5.62 -3.56 -11.39
CA LEU A 191 -5.83 -4.95 -11.76
C LEU A 191 -6.58 -5.65 -10.62
N ARG A 192 -7.81 -6.09 -10.90
CA ARG A 192 -8.61 -6.95 -10.03
C ARG A 192 -8.68 -8.34 -10.66
N ASP A 193 -8.28 -9.36 -9.90
CA ASP A 193 -8.31 -10.74 -10.36
C ASP A 193 -8.36 -11.73 -9.18
N THR A 194 -8.52 -13.00 -9.49
CA THR A 194 -8.43 -14.14 -8.58
C THR A 194 -7.32 -15.08 -9.06
N LEU A 195 -6.33 -15.36 -8.21
CA LEU A 195 -5.27 -16.33 -8.53
C LEU A 195 -5.57 -17.67 -7.89
N ALA A 196 -5.89 -18.68 -8.69
CA ALA A 196 -5.97 -20.07 -8.23
C ALA A 196 -4.58 -20.74 -8.21
N LYS A 197 -4.42 -21.78 -7.39
CA LYS A 197 -3.19 -22.56 -7.36
C LYS A 197 -2.85 -23.14 -8.74
N GLY A 198 -1.62 -22.90 -9.17
CA GLY A 198 -1.12 -23.29 -10.49
C GLY A 198 -1.24 -22.18 -11.54
N GLU A 199 -2.02 -21.14 -11.26
CA GLU A 199 -2.11 -19.94 -12.09
C GLU A 199 -1.10 -18.89 -11.63
N TYR A 200 -0.71 -18.04 -12.58
CA TYR A 200 0.06 -16.83 -12.33
C TYR A 200 -0.23 -15.84 -13.46
N ILE A 201 -0.23 -14.56 -13.13
CA ILE A 201 -0.32 -13.49 -14.12
C ILE A 201 1.10 -13.16 -14.55
N ASP A 202 1.39 -13.24 -15.84
CA ASP A 202 2.68 -12.86 -16.43
C ASP A 202 2.47 -11.95 -17.64
N ILE A 203 2.41 -10.65 -17.38
CA ILE A 203 2.35 -9.62 -18.41
C ILE A 203 3.78 -9.40 -18.92
N MET A 204 4.11 -10.04 -20.04
CA MET A 204 5.44 -9.93 -20.62
C MET A 204 5.71 -8.57 -21.28
N ASP A 205 4.73 -7.94 -21.92
CA ASP A 205 4.89 -6.63 -22.56
C ASP A 205 4.04 -5.59 -21.83
N PHE A 206 4.42 -5.28 -20.58
CA PHE A 206 3.77 -4.19 -19.86
C PHE A 206 4.04 -2.87 -20.61
N PRO A 207 3.00 -2.06 -20.92
CA PRO A 207 3.12 -0.86 -21.75
C PRO A 207 3.73 0.31 -20.98
N MET A 208 5.02 0.23 -20.66
CA MET A 208 5.73 1.35 -20.04
C MET A 208 5.84 2.52 -21.05
N PRO A 209 5.48 3.76 -20.65
CA PRO A 209 5.54 4.93 -21.52
C PRO A 209 6.94 5.16 -22.09
N LYS A 210 7.05 5.22 -23.42
CA LYS A 210 8.33 5.51 -24.08
C LYS A 210 8.73 6.98 -23.95
N SER A 211 7.78 7.88 -23.67
CA SER A 211 8.07 9.29 -23.36
C SER A 211 8.88 9.48 -22.08
N LEU A 212 8.97 8.47 -21.21
CA LEU A 212 9.87 8.48 -20.05
C LEU A 212 11.34 8.21 -20.42
N ILE A 213 11.65 7.88 -21.67
CA ILE A 213 13.04 7.67 -22.09
C ILE A 213 13.71 9.04 -22.27
N GLN A 214 14.71 9.31 -21.44
CA GLN A 214 15.57 10.49 -21.53
C GLN A 214 17.04 10.07 -21.56
N ASN A 215 17.80 10.63 -22.50
CA ASN A 215 19.22 10.31 -22.67
C ASN A 215 19.51 8.79 -22.80
N GLY A 216 18.60 8.04 -23.42
CA GLY A 216 18.73 6.58 -23.61
C GLY A 216 18.30 5.71 -22.43
N PHE A 217 17.75 6.30 -21.36
CA PHE A 217 17.29 5.57 -20.18
C PHE A 217 15.84 5.91 -19.80
N TYR A 218 15.07 4.93 -19.35
CA TYR A 218 13.77 5.17 -18.72
C TYR A 218 13.95 5.94 -17.40
N THR A 219 13.21 7.03 -17.25
CA THR A 219 13.07 7.79 -16.01
C THR A 219 11.68 7.57 -15.41
N GLY A 220 11.40 8.21 -14.28
CA GLY A 220 10.07 8.19 -13.67
C GLY A 220 10.04 7.57 -12.29
N GLN A 221 8.91 7.79 -11.63
CA GLN A 221 8.56 7.26 -10.32
C GLN A 221 7.50 6.18 -10.48
N ILE A 222 7.65 5.07 -9.76
CA ILE A 222 6.74 3.92 -9.83
C ILE A 222 6.29 3.58 -8.42
N ILE A 223 4.98 3.57 -8.22
CA ILE A 223 4.34 3.13 -6.98
C ILE A 223 3.48 1.91 -7.31
N ALA A 224 3.63 0.83 -6.55
CA ALA A 224 2.75 -0.34 -6.66
C ALA A 224 2.19 -0.72 -5.30
N THR A 225 0.90 -0.99 -5.21
CA THR A 225 0.22 -1.46 -4.00
C THR A 225 -0.58 -2.69 -4.32
N LEU A 226 -0.20 -3.82 -3.73
CA LEU A 226 -0.92 -5.08 -3.79
C LEU A 226 -1.65 -5.30 -2.47
N VAL A 227 -2.97 -5.48 -2.55
CA VAL A 227 -3.81 -5.93 -1.44
C VAL A 227 -4.48 -7.22 -1.88
N TYR A 228 -4.41 -8.27 -1.09
CA TYR A 228 -5.08 -9.52 -1.40
C TYR A 228 -5.71 -10.15 -0.16
N GLU A 229 -6.63 -11.07 -0.40
CA GLU A 229 -7.24 -11.90 0.62
C GLU A 229 -6.39 -13.17 0.81
N PRO A 230 -5.54 -13.25 1.86
CA PRO A 230 -4.85 -14.49 2.18
C PRO A 230 -5.86 -15.54 2.67
N ILE A 231 -5.55 -16.81 2.42
CA ILE A 231 -6.17 -17.92 3.13
C ILE A 231 -5.64 -17.87 4.57
N LEU A 232 -6.57 -17.86 5.52
CA LEU A 232 -6.26 -17.80 6.94
C LEU A 232 -6.65 -19.11 7.62
N ASP A 233 -5.77 -19.61 8.50
CA ASP A 233 -6.07 -20.79 9.30
C ASP A 233 -5.65 -20.61 10.77
N PRO A 234 -6.64 -20.39 11.68
CA PRO A 234 -6.40 -20.32 13.13
C PRO A 234 -5.62 -21.49 13.72
N SER A 235 -5.74 -22.69 13.14
CA SER A 235 -5.10 -23.91 13.65
C SER A 235 -3.57 -23.92 13.43
N GLN A 236 -3.07 -23.08 12.52
CA GLN A 236 -1.66 -23.05 12.12
C GLN A 236 -0.81 -22.05 12.94
N GLY A 237 -1.40 -21.41 13.96
CA GLY A 237 -0.67 -20.64 14.98
C GLY A 237 0.17 -19.51 14.38
N ILE A 238 1.50 -19.67 14.39
CA ILE A 238 2.43 -18.66 13.86
C ILE A 238 2.42 -18.57 12.33
N GLU A 239 1.85 -19.56 11.66
CA GLU A 239 1.62 -19.57 10.22
C GLU A 239 0.15 -19.28 9.90
N TYR A 240 -0.49 -18.41 10.68
CA TYR A 240 -1.89 -18.04 10.50
C TYR A 240 -2.21 -17.64 9.06
N CYS A 241 -1.28 -16.92 8.40
CA CYS A 241 -1.35 -16.64 6.98
C CYS A 241 -0.85 -17.85 6.17
N GLN A 242 -1.77 -18.49 5.45
CA GLN A 242 -1.49 -19.71 4.70
C GLN A 242 -1.24 -19.51 3.21
N SER A 243 -1.46 -18.31 2.69
CA SER A 243 -1.15 -17.99 1.30
C SER A 243 -0.60 -16.57 1.14
N ASN A 244 0.16 -16.36 0.07
CA ASN A 244 0.83 -15.11 -0.26
C ASN A 244 0.87 -14.88 -1.77
N ILE A 245 0.95 -13.63 -2.19
CA ILE A 245 1.13 -13.28 -3.61
C ILE A 245 2.45 -12.55 -3.80
N ASP A 246 3.31 -13.10 -4.65
CA ASP A 246 4.56 -12.49 -5.05
C ASP A 246 4.35 -11.52 -6.22
N LEU A 247 4.70 -10.25 -6.01
CA LEU A 247 4.72 -9.21 -7.03
C LEU A 247 6.14 -8.97 -7.54
N LYS A 248 6.31 -9.01 -8.86
CA LYS A 248 7.55 -8.58 -9.53
C LYS A 248 7.20 -7.62 -10.65
N PHE A 249 7.86 -6.48 -10.67
CA PHE A 249 7.72 -5.48 -11.73
C PHE A 249 9.11 -5.01 -12.13
N GLY A 250 9.40 -4.98 -13.42
CA GLY A 250 10.71 -4.53 -13.88
C GLY A 250 10.95 -4.84 -15.34
N THR A 251 12.22 -5.05 -15.68
CA THR A 251 12.64 -5.09 -17.08
C THR A 251 13.32 -6.39 -17.47
N TYR A 252 13.42 -6.63 -18.78
CA TYR A 252 14.13 -7.76 -19.35
C TYR A 252 14.66 -7.41 -20.76
N ASP A 253 15.57 -8.24 -21.28
CA ASP A 253 16.25 -8.02 -22.57
C ASP A 253 15.40 -8.48 -23.75
N SER A 254 15.03 -9.76 -23.73
CA SER A 254 14.42 -10.41 -24.87
C SER A 254 13.48 -11.53 -24.44
N LYS A 255 12.56 -11.87 -25.35
CA LYS A 255 11.75 -13.07 -25.21
C LYS A 255 12.57 -14.25 -25.70
N MET A 256 12.49 -15.38 -25.01
CA MET A 256 13.13 -16.62 -25.42
C MET A 256 12.11 -17.75 -25.46
N GLU A 257 12.28 -18.67 -26.41
CA GLU A 257 11.52 -19.91 -26.38
C GLU A 257 11.96 -20.78 -25.20
N ARG A 258 10.98 -21.47 -24.61
CA ARG A 258 11.18 -22.39 -23.51
C ARG A 258 10.60 -23.74 -23.88
N ASP A 259 11.35 -24.76 -23.51
CA ASP A 259 10.94 -26.15 -23.67
C ASP A 259 9.88 -26.52 -22.63
N THR A 260 8.62 -26.56 -23.04
CA THR A 260 7.47 -26.92 -22.19
C THR A 260 7.42 -28.42 -21.84
N GLN A 261 8.31 -29.25 -22.41
CA GLN A 261 8.45 -30.64 -21.97
C GLN A 261 9.18 -30.76 -20.63
N ARG A 262 9.91 -29.71 -20.22
CA ARG A 262 10.58 -29.68 -18.91
C ARG A 262 9.59 -29.42 -17.79
N ARG A 263 9.69 -30.22 -16.73
CA ARG A 263 8.84 -30.09 -15.54
C ARG A 263 8.94 -28.66 -14.96
N GLY A 264 7.79 -27.99 -14.84
CA GLY A 264 7.68 -26.64 -14.28
C GLY A 264 7.73 -25.49 -15.29
N ILE A 265 7.90 -25.78 -16.59
CA ILE A 265 7.79 -24.77 -17.66
C ILE A 265 6.41 -24.89 -18.31
N LEU A 266 5.51 -23.98 -17.95
CA LEU A 266 4.14 -23.96 -18.48
C LEU A 266 4.02 -23.10 -19.75
N ASN A 267 4.73 -21.97 -19.80
CA ASN A 267 4.67 -21.06 -20.94
C ASN A 267 5.82 -21.29 -21.92
N PRO A 268 5.53 -21.45 -23.23
CA PRO A 268 6.53 -21.67 -24.27
C PRO A 268 7.42 -20.44 -24.51
N VAL A 269 7.04 -19.28 -23.97
CA VAL A 269 7.82 -18.05 -24.04
C VAL A 269 8.24 -17.64 -22.63
N GLY A 270 9.51 -17.33 -22.46
CA GLY A 270 10.11 -16.79 -21.24
C GLY A 270 10.84 -15.48 -21.47
N ARG A 271 11.43 -14.96 -20.40
CA ARG A 271 12.21 -13.71 -20.40
C ARG A 271 13.68 -14.02 -20.15
N GLN A 272 14.56 -13.41 -20.95
CA GLN A 272 16.00 -13.42 -20.71
C GLN A 272 16.44 -12.10 -20.07
N GLY A 273 17.38 -12.16 -19.12
CA GLY A 273 17.94 -10.98 -18.46
C GLY A 273 16.92 -10.20 -17.61
N SER A 274 15.91 -10.89 -17.07
CA SER A 274 14.86 -10.25 -16.27
C SER A 274 15.38 -9.77 -14.92
N GLN A 275 15.02 -8.55 -14.54
CA GLN A 275 15.32 -7.95 -13.24
C GLN A 275 14.05 -7.38 -12.61
N ASN A 276 13.81 -7.70 -11.33
CA ASN A 276 12.76 -7.05 -10.55
C ASN A 276 13.30 -5.73 -10.01
N LEU A 277 12.66 -4.61 -10.37
CA LEU A 277 13.09 -3.27 -9.99
C LEU A 277 12.67 -2.89 -8.58
N PHE A 278 11.74 -3.61 -7.93
CA PHE A 278 11.39 -3.36 -6.53
C PHE A 278 12.41 -3.86 -5.50
N ARG A 279 13.64 -4.18 -5.93
CA ARG A 279 14.72 -4.62 -5.04
C ARG A 279 15.57 -3.43 -4.61
N GLU A 280 15.61 -3.16 -3.31
CA GLU A 280 16.39 -2.04 -2.72
C GLU A 280 17.86 -2.09 -3.13
N SER A 281 18.44 -3.29 -3.25
CA SER A 281 19.85 -3.48 -3.63
C SER A 281 20.22 -2.88 -4.99
N LEU A 282 19.25 -2.50 -5.82
CA LEU A 282 19.50 -1.85 -7.11
C LEU A 282 19.76 -0.34 -6.99
N TYR A 283 19.34 0.27 -5.88
CA TYR A 283 19.35 1.71 -5.69
C TYR A 283 20.60 2.15 -4.91
N SER A 284 21.15 3.29 -5.29
CA SER A 284 22.35 3.84 -4.67
C SER A 284 22.00 4.51 -3.35
N LYS A 285 22.48 3.97 -2.23
CA LYS A 285 22.30 4.58 -0.90
C LYS A 285 22.75 6.05 -0.84
N ARG A 286 23.78 6.40 -1.62
CA ARG A 286 24.25 7.79 -1.75
C ARG A 286 23.21 8.66 -2.46
N LEU A 287 22.76 8.26 -3.66
CA LEU A 287 21.77 9.04 -4.42
C LEU A 287 20.47 9.19 -3.64
N MET A 288 20.03 8.12 -2.98
CA MET A 288 18.84 8.13 -2.14
C MET A 288 18.95 9.11 -0.97
N ARG A 289 20.09 9.13 -0.27
CA ARG A 289 20.30 10.06 0.84
C ARG A 289 20.38 11.52 0.36
N ASP A 290 20.98 11.73 -0.80
CA ASP A 290 21.17 13.06 -1.36
C ASP A 290 19.89 13.57 -2.08
N ASN A 291 18.92 12.69 -2.36
CA ASN A 291 17.63 13.03 -2.96
C ASN A 291 16.66 13.59 -1.91
N SER A 292 16.35 14.88 -2.03
CA SER A 292 15.39 15.62 -1.20
C SER A 292 14.09 15.96 -1.93
N SER A 293 13.79 15.28 -3.04
CA SER A 293 12.51 15.43 -3.75
C SER A 293 11.32 15.08 -2.84
N ASP A 294 10.13 15.62 -3.17
CA ASP A 294 8.90 15.32 -2.44
C ASP A 294 8.64 13.81 -2.34
N PHE A 295 8.89 13.08 -3.44
CA PHE A 295 8.80 11.62 -3.48
C PHE A 295 9.76 10.92 -2.51
N ALA A 296 11.03 11.33 -2.49
CA ALA A 296 12.04 10.75 -1.59
C ALA A 296 11.68 10.93 -0.11
N LEU A 297 11.10 12.09 0.23
CA LEU A 297 10.73 12.40 1.60
C LEU A 297 9.43 11.71 2.03
N ARG A 298 8.46 11.59 1.12
CA ARG A 298 7.06 11.29 1.47
C ARG A 298 6.54 9.95 0.95
N GLU A 299 7.02 9.48 -0.19
CA GLU A 299 6.46 8.31 -0.88
C GLU A 299 7.39 7.11 -0.88
N ARG A 300 8.71 7.34 -0.88
CA ARG A 300 9.72 6.29 -0.98
C ARG A 300 9.56 5.22 0.09
N LEU A 301 9.48 3.97 -0.36
CA LEU A 301 9.26 2.80 0.48
C LEU A 301 10.21 1.67 0.08
N LEU A 302 11.23 1.44 0.91
CA LEU A 302 12.19 0.35 0.78
C LEU A 302 11.81 -0.85 1.65
N ILE A 303 10.55 -1.27 1.60
CA ILE A 303 10.12 -2.43 2.38
C ILE A 303 10.52 -3.70 1.62
N GLN A 304 11.42 -4.49 2.23
CA GLN A 304 11.75 -5.83 1.76
C GLN A 304 10.81 -6.85 2.41
N TYR A 305 9.75 -7.22 1.69
CA TYR A 305 8.75 -8.19 2.17
C TYR A 305 9.32 -9.62 2.31
N GLY A 306 10.37 -9.96 1.56
CA GLY A 306 11.04 -11.27 1.64
C GLY A 306 10.07 -12.44 1.48
N ASP A 307 10.31 -13.53 2.22
CA ASP A 307 9.49 -14.76 2.22
C ASP A 307 8.31 -14.71 3.20
N LYS A 308 7.99 -13.54 3.75
CA LYS A 308 6.91 -13.37 4.73
C LYS A 308 5.58 -13.07 4.03
N TYR A 309 4.49 -13.54 4.64
CA TYR A 309 3.16 -13.51 4.04
C TYR A 309 2.44 -12.22 4.43
N TYR A 310 2.74 -11.14 3.70
CA TYR A 310 2.16 -9.82 3.89
C TYR A 310 0.93 -9.63 2.99
N PRO A 311 -0.30 -9.52 3.53
CA PRO A 311 -1.54 -9.30 2.75
C PRO A 311 -1.56 -7.97 2.00
N VAL A 312 -0.75 -7.01 2.45
CA VAL A 312 -0.58 -5.71 1.83
C VAL A 312 0.90 -5.48 1.55
N LYS A 313 1.23 -5.16 0.30
CA LYS A 313 2.58 -4.81 -0.14
C LYS A 313 2.54 -3.52 -0.93
N LYS A 314 3.16 -2.46 -0.40
CA LYS A 314 3.41 -1.21 -1.12
C LYS A 314 4.90 -1.06 -1.44
N TYR A 315 5.19 -0.75 -2.69
CA TYR A 315 6.51 -0.41 -3.23
C TYR A 315 6.45 0.99 -3.80
N ALA A 316 7.50 1.77 -3.63
CA ALA A 316 7.62 3.10 -4.22
C ALA A 316 9.09 3.38 -4.51
N VAL A 317 9.42 3.49 -5.80
CA VAL A 317 10.79 3.65 -6.29
C VAL A 317 10.92 4.79 -7.30
N ASP A 318 12.06 5.47 -7.28
CA ASP A 318 12.44 6.48 -8.26
C ASP A 318 13.60 5.95 -9.11
N LEU A 319 13.42 5.84 -10.43
CA LEU A 319 14.45 5.29 -11.32
C LEU A 319 15.72 6.15 -11.37
N SER A 320 15.63 7.44 -11.01
CA SER A 320 16.80 8.31 -10.91
C SER A 320 17.77 7.90 -9.80
N GLU A 321 17.28 7.17 -8.78
CA GLU A 321 18.06 6.69 -7.63
C GLU A 321 18.81 5.38 -7.89
N LEU A 322 18.60 4.73 -9.05
CA LEU A 322 19.37 3.53 -9.44
C LEU A 322 20.87 3.84 -9.50
N SER A 323 21.70 2.86 -9.10
CA SER A 323 23.15 2.97 -9.31
C SER A 323 23.48 3.06 -10.80
N ASP A 324 24.57 3.75 -11.18
CA ASP A 324 24.92 3.95 -12.59
C ASP A 324 25.06 2.63 -13.36
N ALA A 325 25.65 1.60 -12.73
CA ALA A 325 25.74 0.26 -13.31
C ALA A 325 24.34 -0.34 -13.55
N ASN A 326 23.43 -0.22 -12.58
CA ASN A 326 22.07 -0.76 -12.72
C ASN A 326 21.25 0.02 -13.74
N LYS A 327 21.50 1.31 -13.94
CA LYS A 327 20.88 2.10 -15.02
C LYS A 327 21.23 1.50 -16.38
N GLN A 328 22.52 1.28 -16.64
CA GLN A 328 23.02 0.67 -17.87
C GLN A 328 22.48 -0.74 -18.08
N HIS A 329 22.35 -1.52 -17.00
CA HIS A 329 21.93 -2.91 -17.11
C HIS A 329 20.42 -3.11 -17.21
N TYR A 330 19.59 -2.22 -16.65
CA TYR A 330 18.18 -2.55 -16.42
C TYR A 330 17.19 -1.51 -16.92
N ILE A 331 17.58 -0.29 -17.30
CA ILE A 331 16.61 0.72 -17.74
C ILE A 331 17.03 1.47 -19.00
N THR A 332 17.84 0.87 -19.86
CA THR A 332 18.10 1.41 -21.21
C THR A 332 16.83 1.37 -22.08
N ASP A 333 16.78 2.21 -23.11
CA ASP A 333 15.65 2.33 -24.04
C ASP A 333 15.22 1.01 -24.72
N GLY A 334 16.17 0.10 -24.96
CA GLY A 334 15.93 -1.22 -25.53
C GLY A 334 15.27 -2.23 -24.58
N LYS A 335 15.15 -1.90 -23.29
CA LYS A 335 14.54 -2.79 -22.29
C LYS A 335 13.03 -2.88 -22.48
N LYS A 336 12.52 -4.09 -22.27
CA LYS A 336 11.09 -4.37 -22.20
C LYS A 336 10.65 -4.49 -20.75
N TRP A 337 9.40 -4.17 -20.47
CA TRP A 337 8.84 -4.14 -19.13
C TRP A 337 7.88 -5.29 -18.89
N TYR A 338 7.90 -5.86 -17.69
CA TYR A 338 7.02 -6.95 -17.30
C TYR A 338 6.36 -6.70 -15.95
N LEU A 339 5.23 -7.37 -15.74
CA LEU A 339 4.57 -7.54 -14.46
C LEU A 339 4.30 -9.02 -14.22
N THR A 340 4.62 -9.53 -13.03
CA THR A 340 4.30 -10.91 -12.63
C THR A 340 3.64 -10.93 -11.26
N LEU A 341 2.52 -11.64 -11.14
CA LEU A 341 1.88 -12.00 -9.88
C LEU A 341 1.81 -13.52 -9.77
N ARG A 342 2.27 -14.07 -8.64
CA ARG A 342 2.25 -15.52 -8.40
C ARG A 342 1.68 -15.84 -7.02
N GLY A 343 0.62 -16.63 -6.99
CA GLY A 343 0.08 -17.20 -5.75
C GLY A 343 1.03 -18.25 -5.16
N LEU A 344 1.21 -18.21 -3.86
CA LEU A 344 1.98 -19.14 -3.06
C LEU A 344 1.08 -19.65 -1.93
N PHE A 345 1.09 -20.96 -1.72
CA PHE A 345 0.25 -21.64 -0.74
C PHE A 345 1.14 -22.50 0.15
N ARG A 346 0.89 -22.47 1.47
CA ARG A 346 1.59 -23.37 2.39
C ARG A 346 1.11 -24.79 2.22
N GLU A 347 1.99 -25.74 2.56
CA GLU A 347 1.73 -27.18 2.41
C GLU A 347 0.42 -27.60 3.09
N HIS A 348 0.13 -27.08 4.29
CA HIS A 348 -1.11 -27.40 5.02
C HIS A 348 -2.36 -27.08 4.18
N THR A 349 -2.45 -25.87 3.62
CA THR A 349 -3.55 -25.48 2.73
C THR A 349 -3.63 -26.34 1.47
N GLU A 350 -2.48 -26.71 0.90
CA GLU A 350 -2.45 -27.58 -0.26
C GLU A 350 -2.98 -28.99 0.05
N GLN A 351 -2.63 -29.53 1.21
CA GLN A 351 -3.10 -30.84 1.67
C GLN A 351 -4.61 -30.81 1.97
N GLN A 352 -5.10 -29.79 2.67
CA GLN A 352 -6.54 -29.62 2.95
C GLN A 352 -7.35 -29.52 1.66
N ALA A 353 -6.93 -28.67 0.72
CA ALA A 353 -7.62 -28.52 -0.56
C ALA A 353 -7.64 -29.84 -1.36
N SER A 354 -6.57 -30.64 -1.29
CA SER A 354 -6.55 -31.97 -1.90
C SER A 354 -7.54 -32.95 -1.27
N LEU A 355 -7.74 -32.90 0.05
CA LEU A 355 -8.72 -33.73 0.77
C LEU A 355 -10.16 -33.31 0.43
N GLU A 356 -10.40 -32.00 0.34
CA GLU A 356 -11.70 -31.40 0.04
C GLU A 356 -12.03 -31.40 -1.46
N ARG A 357 -11.06 -31.76 -2.32
CA ARG A 357 -11.17 -31.67 -3.79
C ARG A 357 -11.47 -30.26 -4.27
N SER A 358 -10.86 -29.26 -3.62
CA SER A 358 -10.95 -27.84 -3.97
C SER A 358 -9.61 -27.34 -4.54
N ILE A 359 -9.64 -26.18 -5.21
CA ILE A 359 -8.44 -25.48 -5.67
C ILE A 359 -8.32 -24.22 -4.82
N PRO A 360 -7.24 -24.06 -4.02
CA PRO A 360 -7.08 -22.86 -3.22
C PRO A 360 -6.83 -21.67 -4.13
N LYS A 361 -7.38 -20.51 -3.77
CA LYS A 361 -7.37 -19.30 -4.59
C LYS A 361 -7.33 -18.05 -3.71
N GLN A 362 -6.92 -16.93 -4.30
CA GLN A 362 -6.81 -15.64 -3.61
C GLN A 362 -7.31 -14.51 -4.48
N ASP A 363 -8.21 -13.69 -3.96
CA ASP A 363 -8.65 -12.46 -4.63
C ASP A 363 -7.62 -11.34 -4.38
N LEU A 364 -7.31 -10.55 -5.41
CA LEU A 364 -6.25 -9.54 -5.34
C LEU A 364 -6.60 -8.23 -6.06
N CYS A 365 -6.20 -7.12 -5.48
CA CYS A 365 -6.20 -5.80 -6.09
C CYS A 365 -4.76 -5.29 -6.15
N LEU A 366 -4.27 -5.08 -7.37
CA LEU A 366 -2.99 -4.44 -7.62
C LEU A 366 -3.23 -3.06 -8.25
N ILE A 367 -2.67 -2.02 -7.64
CA ILE A 367 -2.69 -0.65 -8.13
C ILE A 367 -1.27 -0.23 -8.46
N ILE A 368 -0.99 0.18 -9.69
CA ILE A 368 0.33 0.66 -10.13
C ILE A 368 0.18 2.08 -10.68
N THR A 369 0.96 3.01 -10.15
CA THR A 369 1.09 4.37 -10.67
C THR A 369 2.48 4.56 -11.25
N VAL A 370 2.53 5.05 -12.49
CA VAL A 370 3.76 5.53 -13.14
C VAL A 370 3.65 7.03 -13.31
N ARG A 371 4.67 7.78 -12.92
CA ARG A 371 4.67 9.25 -12.92
C ARG A 371 5.96 9.81 -13.53
N ASP A 372 5.84 10.84 -14.35
CA ASP A 372 6.97 11.70 -14.72
C ASP A 372 7.15 12.81 -13.68
N PRO A 373 8.21 12.78 -12.85
CA PRO A 373 8.43 13.81 -11.84
C PRO A 373 8.68 15.20 -12.44
N ASN A 374 9.09 15.30 -13.71
CA ASN A 374 9.34 16.57 -14.38
C ASN A 374 8.08 17.18 -15.01
N ARG A 375 6.97 16.45 -15.06
CA ARG A 375 5.70 16.90 -15.65
C ARG A 375 5.83 17.37 -17.10
N ILE A 376 6.59 16.62 -17.90
CA ILE A 376 6.83 16.90 -19.33
C ILE A 376 6.12 15.84 -20.19
N ALA A 377 6.26 14.57 -19.82
CA ALA A 377 5.77 13.44 -20.59
C ALA A 377 4.26 13.22 -20.38
N PRO A 378 3.44 13.04 -21.44
CA PRO A 378 2.00 12.83 -21.34
C PRO A 378 1.65 11.39 -20.94
N ILE A 379 2.06 10.98 -19.74
CA ILE A 379 2.04 9.60 -19.27
C ILE A 379 0.68 8.92 -19.39
N TYR A 380 -0.40 9.63 -19.03
CA TYR A 380 -1.76 9.08 -19.11
C TYR A 380 -2.10 8.59 -20.53
N ASN A 381 -1.81 9.42 -21.53
CA ASN A 381 -2.09 9.12 -22.93
C ASN A 381 -1.22 7.99 -23.45
N ASP A 382 0.07 8.00 -23.11
CA ASP A 382 1.03 6.99 -23.53
C ASP A 382 0.66 5.59 -23.00
N VAL A 383 0.29 5.49 -21.71
CA VAL A 383 -0.15 4.22 -21.12
C VAL A 383 -1.43 3.74 -21.79
N THR A 384 -2.43 4.61 -21.97
CA THR A 384 -3.71 4.26 -22.60
C THR A 384 -3.50 3.73 -24.02
N GLN A 385 -2.71 4.44 -24.83
CA GLN A 385 -2.36 4.00 -26.19
C GLN A 385 -1.57 2.69 -26.17
N GLY A 386 -0.67 2.52 -25.21
CA GLY A 386 0.10 1.28 -25.03
C GLY A 386 -0.79 0.08 -24.71
N LEU A 387 -1.80 0.27 -23.85
CA LEU A 387 -2.79 -0.77 -23.53
C LEU A 387 -3.59 -1.18 -24.78
N ASP A 388 -4.05 -0.21 -25.57
CA ASP A 388 -4.77 -0.46 -26.83
C ASP A 388 -3.91 -1.22 -27.85
N ASN A 389 -2.66 -0.77 -28.03
CA ASN A 389 -1.71 -1.34 -28.99
C ASN A 389 -1.31 -2.79 -28.64
N TYR A 390 -1.30 -3.11 -27.35
CA TYR A 390 -1.01 -4.47 -26.87
C TYR A 390 -2.29 -5.28 -26.59
N HIS A 391 -3.45 -4.75 -26.98
CA HIS A 391 -4.75 -5.41 -26.87
C HIS A 391 -5.10 -5.85 -25.45
N PHE A 392 -4.69 -5.07 -24.45
CA PHE A 392 -5.18 -5.25 -23.09
C PHE A 392 -6.66 -4.90 -23.05
N TRP A 393 -7.44 -5.72 -22.37
CA TRP A 393 -8.80 -5.31 -22.00
C TRP A 393 -8.70 -4.35 -20.83
N HIS A 394 -9.15 -3.11 -21.03
CA HIS A 394 -9.11 -2.07 -20.01
C HIS A 394 -10.35 -1.19 -20.08
N SER A 395 -10.65 -0.54 -18.96
CA SER A 395 -11.70 0.47 -18.85
C SER A 395 -11.33 1.45 -17.76
N ASN A 396 -11.80 2.69 -17.90
CA ASN A 396 -11.74 3.64 -16.79
C ASN A 396 -12.62 3.15 -15.64
N ILE A 397 -12.20 3.47 -14.41
CA ILE A 397 -13.04 3.31 -13.23
C ILE A 397 -14.34 4.08 -13.46
N LYS A 398 -15.47 3.45 -13.15
CA LYS A 398 -16.77 4.12 -13.26
C LYS A 398 -16.97 5.00 -12.04
N LEU A 399 -17.22 6.28 -12.29
CA LEU A 399 -17.52 7.25 -11.25
C LEU A 399 -18.99 7.66 -11.31
N THR A 400 -19.58 7.86 -10.14
CA THR A 400 -20.93 8.40 -10.00
C THR A 400 -20.92 9.83 -10.53
N ASN A 401 -21.56 10.08 -11.67
CA ASN A 401 -21.69 11.44 -12.19
C ASN A 401 -22.73 12.21 -11.37
N ASP A 402 -22.28 13.01 -10.41
CA ASP A 402 -23.13 14.03 -9.81
C ASP A 402 -23.26 15.20 -10.79
N VAL A 403 -24.36 15.19 -11.56
CA VAL A 403 -24.82 16.38 -12.28
C VAL A 403 -25.16 17.44 -11.23
N THR A 404 -24.26 18.39 -11.02
CA THR A 404 -24.57 19.62 -10.29
C THR A 404 -25.53 20.44 -11.16
N VAL A 405 -26.82 20.26 -10.91
CA VAL A 405 -27.84 21.19 -11.41
C VAL A 405 -27.65 22.48 -10.64
N ASN A 406 -27.04 23.47 -11.28
CA ASN A 406 -27.13 24.85 -10.81
C ASN A 406 -28.60 25.25 -10.86
N VAL A 407 -29.25 25.31 -9.70
CA VAL A 407 -30.60 25.88 -9.54
C VAL A 407 -30.49 27.38 -9.37
#